data_AF-X1T5J0-F1
#
_entry.id   AF-X1T5J0-F1
#
_cell.length_a   1.000
_cell.length_b   1.000
_cell.length_c   1.000
_cell.angle_alpha   90.00
_cell.angle_beta   90.00
_cell.angle_gamma   90.00
#
_symmetry.space_group_name_H-M   'P 1'
#
loop_
_entity.id
_entity.type
_entity.pdbx_description
1 polymer ?
#
loop_
_entity_poly.entity_id
_entity_poly.type
_entity_poly.pdbx_seq_one_letter_code
_entity_poly.pdbx_strand_id
1 'polypeptide(L)'
;MGISFSAATLNSYFWNKLWTFEKKEAEIDLKQTSKFYLITIGGLLIHLAVTSFTVNILGPQFGISKEIWAYVGKIAAVFLGFIWNFTGYKFIVFKDKNG
;
A
#
# COMPACT_ATOMS: atom_id res chain seq x y z
N MET A 1 -13.99 -8.80 12.64
CA MET A 1 -13.33 -8.18 11.47
C MET A 1 -12.60 -6.88 11.82
N GLY A 2 -13.19 -5.95 12.58
CA GLY A 2 -12.53 -4.69 12.94
C GLY A 2 -11.24 -4.83 13.79
N ILE A 3 -11.24 -5.68 14.81
CA ILE A 3 -10.07 -5.87 15.70
C ILE A 3 -8.87 -6.42 14.92
N SER A 4 -9.08 -7.43 14.06
CA SER A 4 -8.03 -8.03 13.24
C SER A 4 -7.46 -7.05 12.21
N PHE A 5 -8.30 -6.21 11.61
CA PHE A 5 -7.87 -5.18 10.69
C PHE A 5 -7.00 -4.14 11.40
N SER A 6 -7.47 -3.60 12.54
CA SER A 6 -6.72 -2.63 13.33
C SER A 6 -5.41 -3.18 13.88
N ALA A 7 -5.39 -4.45 14.31
CA ALA A 7 -4.17 -5.11 14.76
C ALA A 7 -3.17 -5.29 13.60
N ALA A 8 -3.63 -5.67 12.41
CA ALA A 8 -2.79 -5.84 11.24
C ALA A 8 -2.19 -4.50 10.75
N THR A 9 -2.99 -3.44 10.72
CA THR A 9 -2.51 -2.10 10.34
C THR A 9 -1.53 -1.52 11.35
N LEU A 10 -1.75 -1.73 12.65
CA LEU A 10 -0.78 -1.36 13.69
C LEU A 10 0.52 -2.15 13.55
N ASN A 11 0.45 -3.47 13.34
CA ASN A 11 1.64 -4.29 13.10
C ASN A 11 2.43 -3.79 11.88
N SER A 12 1.73 -3.51 10.78
CA SER A 12 2.36 -2.94 9.58
C SER A 12 2.99 -1.58 9.85
N TYR A 13 2.35 -0.73 10.66
CA TYR A 13 2.87 0.58 11.03
C TYR A 13 4.19 0.46 11.81
N PHE A 14 4.24 -0.40 12.83
CA PHE A 14 5.47 -0.59 13.62
C PHE A 14 6.61 -1.18 12.79
N TRP A 15 6.34 -2.16 11.93
CA TRP A 15 7.35 -2.70 11.02
C TRP A 15 7.89 -1.63 10.05
N ASN A 16 7.02 -0.82 9.46
CA ASN A 16 7.47 0.27 8.60
C ASN A 16 8.28 1.29 9.41
N LYS A 17 7.80 1.70 10.59
CA LYS A 17 8.44 2.73 11.41
C LYS A 17 9.81 2.29 11.96
N LEU A 18 9.86 1.14 12.62
CA LEU A 18 11.02 0.69 13.39
C LEU A 18 12.07 -0.03 12.54
N TRP A 19 11.64 -0.78 11.52
CA TRP A 19 12.56 -1.56 10.67
C TRP A 19 12.82 -0.89 9.33
N THR A 20 11.78 -0.59 8.53
CA THR A 20 11.98 -0.05 7.17
C THR A 20 12.58 1.37 7.18
N PHE A 21 12.15 2.21 8.12
CA PHE A 21 12.54 3.62 8.21
C PHE A 21 13.35 3.97 9.47
N GLU A 22 13.68 2.96 10.29
CA GLU A 22 14.57 3.05 11.47
C GLU A 22 14.29 4.23 12.44
N LYS A 23 13.02 4.66 12.57
CA LYS A 23 12.63 5.72 13.51
C LYS A 23 12.58 5.14 14.92
N LYS A 24 13.62 5.39 15.71
CA LYS A 24 13.81 4.83 17.08
C LYS A 24 12.81 5.33 18.13
N GLU A 25 11.93 6.27 17.79
CA GLU A 25 10.89 6.76 18.69
C GLU A 25 9.79 5.69 18.84
N ALA A 26 9.67 5.09 20.03
CA ALA A 26 8.63 4.11 20.32
C ALA A 26 7.22 4.72 20.49
N GLU A 27 7.13 6.05 20.62
CA GLU A 27 5.85 6.73 20.82
C GLU A 27 4.98 6.72 19.55
N ILE A 28 3.67 6.51 19.75
CA ILE A 28 2.69 6.58 18.68
C ILE A 28 2.37 8.06 18.42
N ASP A 29 2.92 8.61 17.34
CA ASP A 29 2.50 9.92 16.84
C ASP A 29 1.20 9.78 16.05
N LEU A 30 0.10 10.31 16.60
CA LEU A 30 -1.21 10.31 15.96
C LEU A 30 -1.17 10.93 14.55
N LYS A 31 -0.35 11.95 14.31
CA LYS A 31 -0.22 12.55 12.97
C LYS A 31 0.46 11.59 11.98
N GLN A 32 1.50 10.86 12.41
CA GLN A 32 2.16 9.85 11.58
C GLN A 32 1.20 8.68 11.29
N THR A 33 0.49 8.19 12.30
CA THR A 33 -0.50 7.12 12.14
C THR A 33 -1.63 7.54 11.19
N SER A 34 -2.19 8.74 11.34
CA SER A 34 -3.23 9.24 10.41
C SER A 34 -2.72 9.36 8.97
N LYS A 35 -1.51 9.91 8.77
CA LYS A 35 -0.89 9.98 7.44
C LYS A 35 -0.63 8.59 6.86
N PHE A 36 -0.16 7.64 7.68
CA PHE A 36 0.03 6.26 7.26
C PHE A 36 -1.27 5.66 6.76
N TYR A 37 -2.37 5.76 7.52
CA TYR A 37 -3.68 5.31 7.08
C TYR A 37 -4.14 5.95 5.77
N LEU A 38 -3.94 7.26 5.60
CA LEU A 38 -4.29 7.96 4.35
C LEU A 38 -3.51 7.41 3.15
N ILE A 39 -2.20 7.21 3.30
CA ILE A 39 -1.37 6.62 2.23
C ILE A 39 -1.80 5.18 1.95
N THR A 40 -2.04 4.37 2.98
CA THR A 40 -2.52 2.98 2.85
C THR A 40 -3.84 2.90 2.09
N ILE A 41 -4.80 3.77 2.41
CA ILE A 41 -6.09 3.84 1.71
C ILE A 41 -5.86 4.25 0.25
N GLY A 42 -4.99 5.22 -0.01
CA GLY A 42 -4.60 5.58 -1.38
C GLY A 42 -4.02 4.40 -2.16
N GLY A 43 -3.12 3.63 -1.55
CA GLY A 43 -2.54 2.42 -2.16
C GLY A 43 -3.59 1.35 -2.43
N LEU A 44 -4.57 1.19 -1.54
CA LEU A 44 -5.71 0.28 -1.76
C LEU A 44 -6.57 0.74 -2.96
N LEU A 45 -6.84 2.04 -3.08
CA LEU A 45 -7.59 2.58 -4.20
C LEU A 45 -6.84 2.37 -5.53
N ILE A 46 -5.53 2.59 -5.55
CA ILE A 46 -4.68 2.29 -6.71
C ILE A 46 -4.77 0.80 -7.06
N HIS A 47 -4.69 -0.08 -6.07
CA HIS A 47 -4.78 -1.51 -6.28
C HIS A 47 -6.13 -1.90 -6.94
N LEU A 48 -7.24 -1.38 -6.42
CA LEU A 48 -8.57 -1.62 -6.96
C LEU A 48 -8.72 -1.04 -8.37
N ALA A 49 -8.24 0.19 -8.59
CA ALA A 49 -8.30 0.86 -9.88
C ALA A 49 -7.50 0.12 -10.95
N VAL A 50 -6.25 -0.26 -10.67
CA VAL A 50 -5.39 -0.97 -11.61
C VAL A 50 -5.96 -2.36 -11.92
N THR A 51 -6.44 -3.09 -10.91
CA THR A 51 -7.06 -4.40 -11.12
C THR A 51 -8.30 -4.27 -11.99
N SER A 52 -9.20 -3.34 -11.66
CA SER A 52 -10.44 -3.12 -12.42
C SER A 52 -10.15 -2.66 -13.84
N PHE A 53 -9.23 -1.73 -14.02
CA PHE A 53 -8.82 -1.24 -15.34
C PHE A 53 -8.25 -2.37 -16.19
N THR A 54 -7.35 -3.17 -15.63
CA THR A 54 -6.71 -4.26 -16.38
C THR A 54 -7.70 -5.35 -16.74
N VAL A 55 -8.52 -5.79 -15.79
CA VAL A 55 -9.41 -6.94 -16.00
C VAL A 55 -10.68 -6.57 -16.76
N ASN A 56 -11.30 -5.43 -16.44
CA ASN A 56 -12.62 -5.05 -16.95
C ASN A 56 -12.56 -4.12 -18.17
N ILE A 57 -11.52 -3.27 -18.28
CA ILE A 57 -11.43 -2.29 -19.37
C ILE A 57 -10.53 -2.80 -20.49
N LEU A 58 -9.30 -3.22 -20.17
CA LEU A 58 -8.41 -3.79 -21.18
C LEU A 58 -8.86 -5.19 -21.62
N GLY A 59 -9.31 -6.01 -20.65
CA GLY A 59 -9.68 -7.40 -20.90
C GLY A 59 -8.49 -8.26 -21.37
N PRO A 60 -8.67 -9.58 -21.54
CA PRO A 60 -7.58 -10.48 -21.88
C PRO A 60 -6.90 -10.11 -23.20
N GLN A 61 -5.58 -9.95 -23.17
CA GLN A 61 -4.76 -9.67 -24.35
C GLN A 61 -3.89 -10.87 -24.72
N PHE A 62 -3.36 -10.88 -25.94
CA PHE A 62 -2.37 -11.86 -26.41
C PHE A 62 -2.82 -13.34 -26.37
N GLY A 63 -4.13 -13.59 -26.47
CA GLY A 63 -4.68 -14.95 -26.43
C GLY A 63 -4.64 -15.61 -25.05
N ILE A 64 -4.38 -14.84 -23.98
CA ILE A 64 -4.33 -15.33 -22.61
C ILE A 64 -5.76 -15.59 -22.08
N SER A 65 -5.94 -16.63 -21.27
CA SER A 65 -7.24 -16.93 -20.65
C SER A 65 -7.65 -15.85 -19.63
N LYS A 66 -8.96 -15.76 -19.35
CA LYS A 66 -9.50 -14.81 -18.37
C LYS A 66 -8.91 -15.04 -16.97
N GLU A 67 -8.68 -16.30 -16.57
CA GLU A 67 -8.12 -16.60 -15.25
C GLU A 67 -6.68 -16.08 -15.13
N ILE A 68 -5.84 -16.34 -16.12
CA ILE A 68 -4.44 -15.90 -16.12
C ILE A 68 -4.38 -14.37 -16.20
N TRP A 69 -5.21 -13.74 -17.04
CA TRP A 69 -5.27 -12.29 -17.16
C TRP A 69 -5.64 -11.60 -15.83
N ALA A 70 -6.52 -12.21 -15.03
CA ALA A 70 -6.86 -11.70 -13.71
C ALA A 70 -5.66 -11.68 -12.75
N TYR A 71 -4.76 -12.68 -12.83
CA TYR A 71 -3.52 -12.67 -12.05
C TYR A 71 -2.54 -11.58 -12.53
N VAL A 72 -2.44 -11.35 -13.84
CA VAL A 72 -1.63 -10.26 -14.40
C VAL A 72 -2.09 -8.91 -13.83
N GLY A 73 -3.40 -8.64 -13.86
CA GLY A 73 -3.97 -7.42 -13.28
C GLY A 73 -3.68 -7.28 -11.80
N LYS A 74 -3.84 -8.36 -11.02
CA LYS A 74 -3.52 -8.36 -9.57
C LYS A 74 -2.04 -8.09 -9.30
N ILE A 75 -1.13 -8.71 -10.05
CA ILE A 75 0.32 -8.52 -9.87
C ILE A 75 0.71 -7.07 -10.17
N ALA A 76 0.22 -6.51 -11.29
CA ALA A 76 0.44 -5.11 -11.63
C ALA A 76 -0.10 -4.17 -10.54
N ALA A 77 -1.29 -4.45 -10.01
CA ALA A 77 -1.90 -3.70 -8.93
C ALA A 77 -1.12 -3.77 -7.61
N VAL A 78 -0.59 -4.95 -7.23
CA VAL A 78 0.30 -5.11 -6.07
C VAL A 78 1.55 -4.25 -6.26
N PHE A 79 2.20 -4.33 -7.41
CA PHE A 79 3.46 -3.64 -7.67
C PHE A 79 3.30 -2.12 -7.64
N LEU A 80 2.28 -1.59 -8.32
CA LEU A 80 1.99 -0.15 -8.32
C LEU A 80 1.54 0.36 -6.95
N GLY A 81 0.69 -0.41 -6.26
CA GLY A 81 0.27 -0.09 -4.88
C GLY A 81 1.45 -0.11 -3.90
N PHE A 82 2.40 -1.02 -4.07
CA PHE A 82 3.63 -1.08 -3.29
C PHE A 82 4.50 0.17 -3.50
N ILE A 83 4.72 0.58 -4.75
CA ILE A 83 5.50 1.80 -5.06
C ILE A 83 4.86 3.03 -4.42
N TRP A 84 3.54 3.16 -4.51
CA TRP A 84 2.80 4.26 -3.88
C TRP A 84 2.97 4.25 -2.36
N ASN A 85 2.70 3.11 -1.73
CA ASN A 85 2.81 2.97 -0.28
C ASN A 85 4.22 3.29 0.19
N PHE A 86 5.24 2.71 -0.45
CA PHE A 86 6.63 2.91 -0.08
C PHE A 86 7.04 4.38 -0.18
N THR A 87 6.74 5.04 -1.32
CA THR A 87 7.10 6.45 -1.53
C THR A 87 6.31 7.37 -0.61
N GLY A 88 5.01 7.15 -0.44
CA GLY A 88 4.17 7.91 0.47
C GLY A 88 4.62 7.78 1.93
N TYR A 89 4.93 6.56 2.39
CA TYR A 89 5.47 6.35 3.73
C TYR A 89 6.81 7.07 3.90
N LYS A 90 7.73 6.91 2.95
CA LYS A 90 9.06 7.51 3.03
C LYS A 90 9.02 9.04 3.06
N PHE A 91 8.29 9.66 2.14
CA PHE A 91 8.36 11.12 1.92
C PHE A 91 7.31 11.93 2.69
N ILE A 92 6.17 11.32 3.07
CA ILE A 92 5.06 12.04 3.70
C ILE A 92 4.90 11.64 5.18
N VAL A 93 4.98 10.34 5.47
CA VAL A 93 4.74 9.81 6.83
C VAL A 93 6.01 9.94 7.68
N PHE A 94 7.11 9.38 7.20
CA PHE A 94 8.37 9.25 7.95
C PHE A 94 9.45 10.23 7.50
N LYS A 95 9.04 11.38 6.94
CA LYS A 95 9.96 12.42 6.49
C LYS A 95 11.01 12.74 7.56
N ASP A 96 12.29 12.62 7.21
CA ASP A 96 13.38 13.06 8.07
C ASP A 96 13.31 14.58 8.27
N LYS A 97 13.48 15.03 9.52
CA LYS A 97 13.55 16.46 9.87
C LYS A 97 14.91 17.09 9.51
N ASN A 98 15.86 16.31 8.99
CA ASN A 98 17.23 16.75 8.70
C ASN A 98 17.54 16.63 7.19
N GLY A 99 16.78 17.34 6.37
CA GLY A 99 17.15 17.65 4.98
C GLY A 99 17.62 19.09 4.89
#